data_AF-A0AAZ1XU14-F1
#
_entry.id   AF-A0AAZ1XU14-F1
#
_cell.length_a   1.000
_cell.length_b   1.000
_cell.length_c   1.000
_cell.angle_alpha   90.00
_cell.angle_beta   90.00
_cell.angle_gamma   90.00
#
_symmetry.space_group_name_H-M   'P 1'
#
loop_
_entity.id
_entity.type
_entity.pdbx_description
1 polymer ?
#
loop_
_entity_poly.entity_id
_entity_poly.type
_entity_poly.pdbx_seq_one_letter_code
_entity_poly.pdbx_strand_id
1 'polypeptide(L)'
;MDALIKKIHVDGKLKIELTKEEKDLSKKFSCKFFGDFILDSNPTTFEEAMKTIAELPKILKEKGENAVPIKVWLTPLKTLGYGGAELVKDISVDSLRKIEDTLEALKEMKERCNESLDEVVVKHFPQIKKYLQNFQKLCSDKISDFQRTLKRVLPSVREGRVDESSLNDVFDDLDKSPFGLGNLSKCLDYREREINIIRSFIGMMEGIKIVQNKSELDRAVLATGVNHAFCFVFTGLKNADLNLDAMASEDPWYYLDDTLDHMKEVAAIFLDLYRAYKNSTQLCFLVAAIQHQNYKGATIYQYKDGRMITDHFSKPKIRDPRTIKKRSHFLWNYCHLTLDPDTANNYLTLSEDNKKATCGKWQTYPDHPERFDRHTQVLCKQPLTGRHYWEVEWSAGYMPSDVRIAVAYKEIGRKGRMDDLELGCNKISWYFGVDKSESFVPLRDALYKIVSKMKSFMPFVDIFYKTLVAYHDNKVMMVFSLTRLRRVGVYLDWPAGTLSFYDASSNSDKLVHLYTFQTKFSESVYPGFYIYYPSNYVFLCPASQMMENILHTPVY
;
A
#
# COMPACT_ATOMS: atom_id res chain seq x y z
N MET A 1 -14.27 -31.63 -16.93
CA MET A 1 -15.20 -31.34 -18.06
C MET A 1 -15.28 -32.53 -18.99
N ASP A 2 -14.15 -33.03 -19.50
CA ASP A 2 -14.10 -34.16 -20.45
C ASP A 2 -14.80 -35.45 -19.98
N ALA A 3 -14.69 -35.80 -18.69
CA ALA A 3 -15.39 -36.96 -18.13
C ALA A 3 -16.92 -36.82 -18.24
N LEU A 4 -17.44 -35.60 -18.08
CA LEU A 4 -18.87 -35.27 -18.20
C LEU A 4 -19.31 -35.24 -19.67
N ILE A 5 -18.50 -34.68 -20.56
CA ILE A 5 -18.75 -34.67 -22.01
C ILE A 5 -18.73 -36.10 -22.59
N LYS A 6 -17.81 -36.95 -22.14
CA LYS A 6 -17.74 -38.36 -22.56
C LYS A 6 -19.03 -39.13 -22.28
N LYS A 7 -19.79 -38.78 -21.23
CA LYS A 7 -21.09 -39.40 -20.95
C LYS A 7 -22.15 -39.11 -22.02
N ILE A 8 -22.05 -37.99 -22.75
CA ILE A 8 -22.92 -37.68 -23.89
C ILE A 8 -22.78 -38.74 -25.00
N HIS A 9 -21.55 -39.23 -25.21
CA HIS A 9 -21.20 -40.13 -26.31
C HIS A 9 -21.58 -41.59 -26.06
N VAL A 10 -21.79 -41.99 -24.81
CA VAL A 10 -21.85 -43.41 -24.42
C VAL A 10 -23.23 -44.04 -24.67
N ASP A 11 -24.34 -43.29 -24.72
CA ASP A 11 -25.64 -43.98 -24.70
C ASP A 11 -26.73 -43.50 -25.66
N GLY A 12 -26.72 -42.28 -26.21
CA GLY A 12 -27.79 -41.80 -27.13
C GLY A 12 -29.23 -41.96 -26.62
N LYS A 13 -29.40 -42.39 -25.35
CA LYS A 13 -30.63 -42.74 -24.67
C LYS A 13 -30.84 -41.70 -23.59
N LEU A 14 -32.09 -41.25 -23.47
CA LEU A 14 -32.56 -40.16 -22.63
C LEU A 14 -32.37 -40.32 -21.10
N LYS A 15 -31.65 -41.35 -20.61
CA LYS A 15 -31.47 -41.61 -19.17
C LYS A 15 -29.99 -41.69 -18.80
N ILE A 16 -29.34 -40.54 -18.73
CA ILE A 16 -28.05 -40.40 -18.05
C ILE A 16 -28.35 -39.87 -16.64
N GLU A 17 -28.17 -40.70 -15.62
CA GLU A 17 -28.20 -40.24 -14.23
C GLU A 17 -26.87 -39.55 -13.91
N LEU A 18 -26.91 -38.22 -13.88
CA LEU A 18 -25.79 -37.39 -13.43
C LEU A 18 -25.71 -37.39 -11.90
N THR A 19 -24.50 -37.52 -11.35
CA THR A 19 -24.29 -37.31 -9.92
C THR A 19 -24.57 -35.86 -9.53
N LYS A 20 -24.72 -35.58 -8.24
CA LYS A 20 -24.95 -34.20 -7.76
C LYS A 20 -23.81 -33.26 -8.17
N GLU A 21 -22.56 -33.72 -8.03
CA GLU A 21 -21.36 -32.99 -8.44
C GLU A 21 -21.31 -32.73 -9.95
N GLU A 22 -21.72 -33.71 -10.76
CA GLU A 22 -21.79 -33.58 -12.21
C GLU A 22 -22.88 -32.61 -12.65
N LYS A 23 -24.05 -32.60 -11.98
CA LYS A 23 -25.10 -31.60 -12.21
C LYS A 23 -24.61 -30.20 -11.88
N ASP A 24 -23.93 -30.02 -10.75
CA ASP A 24 -23.37 -28.72 -10.37
C ASP A 24 -22.26 -28.27 -11.32
N LEU A 25 -21.46 -29.21 -11.83
CA LEU A 25 -20.47 -28.93 -12.88
C LEU A 25 -21.12 -28.55 -14.21
N SER A 26 -22.20 -29.21 -14.62
CA SER A 26 -22.91 -28.96 -15.89
C SER A 26 -23.46 -27.54 -16.03
N LYS A 27 -23.74 -26.89 -14.89
CA LYS A 27 -24.23 -25.51 -14.83
C LYS A 27 -23.12 -24.45 -14.98
N LYS A 28 -21.85 -24.84 -14.91
CA LYS A 28 -20.70 -23.92 -14.92
C LYS A 28 -20.20 -23.58 -16.32
N PHE A 29 -20.77 -24.16 -17.37
CA PHE A 29 -20.33 -23.96 -18.75
C PHE A 29 -21.52 -23.87 -19.71
N SER A 30 -21.35 -23.09 -20.78
CA SER A 30 -22.35 -22.88 -21.83
C SER A 30 -22.09 -23.78 -23.04
N CYS A 31 -23.14 -24.16 -23.75
CA CYS A 31 -23.06 -24.86 -25.03
C CYS A 31 -23.18 -23.87 -26.20
N LYS A 32 -22.44 -24.11 -27.29
CA LYS A 32 -22.63 -23.46 -28.57
C LYS A 32 -22.63 -24.52 -29.66
N PHE A 33 -23.75 -24.63 -30.38
CA PHE A 33 -23.90 -25.62 -31.45
C PHE A 33 -23.31 -25.13 -32.77
N PHE A 34 -22.51 -26.00 -33.39
CA PHE A 34 -22.02 -25.87 -34.76
C PHE A 34 -22.28 -27.21 -35.46
N GLY A 35 -23.15 -27.22 -36.47
CA GLY A 35 -23.47 -28.44 -37.20
C GLY A 35 -24.36 -28.17 -38.40
N ASP A 36 -24.42 -29.14 -39.30
CA ASP A 36 -25.12 -29.03 -40.58
C ASP A 36 -26.62 -29.38 -40.50
N PHE A 37 -27.22 -29.17 -39.32
CA PHE A 37 -28.63 -29.45 -39.06
C PHE A 37 -29.38 -28.15 -38.86
N ILE A 38 -30.57 -28.05 -39.46
CA ILE A 38 -31.51 -26.98 -39.16
C ILE A 38 -32.28 -27.42 -37.92
N LEU A 39 -32.03 -26.74 -36.80
CA LEU A 39 -32.70 -26.96 -35.52
C LEU A 39 -33.70 -25.82 -35.26
N ASP A 40 -34.83 -26.12 -34.61
CA ASP A 40 -35.79 -25.09 -34.18
C ASP A 40 -35.18 -24.13 -33.15
N SER A 41 -34.26 -24.63 -32.32
CA SER A 41 -33.49 -23.84 -31.35
C SER A 41 -32.13 -24.48 -31.10
N ASN A 42 -31.07 -23.67 -31.09
CA ASN A 42 -29.73 -24.14 -30.76
C ASN A 42 -29.57 -24.38 -29.25
N PRO A 43 -28.96 -25.49 -28.83
CA PRO A 43 -28.72 -25.76 -27.41
C PRO A 43 -27.71 -24.76 -26.82
N THR A 44 -28.03 -24.27 -25.63
CA THR A 44 -27.21 -23.33 -24.85
C THR A 44 -26.76 -23.92 -23.51
N THR A 45 -27.42 -24.99 -23.05
CA THR A 45 -27.08 -25.73 -21.82
C THR A 45 -26.65 -27.16 -22.11
N PHE A 46 -26.01 -27.82 -21.12
CA PHE A 46 -25.62 -29.23 -21.23
C PHE A 46 -26.82 -30.17 -21.43
N GLU A 47 -27.93 -29.89 -20.75
CA GLU A 47 -29.17 -30.67 -20.84
C GLU A 47 -29.84 -30.52 -22.21
N GLU A 48 -29.90 -29.29 -22.73
CA GLU A 48 -30.35 -29.01 -24.10
C GLU A 48 -29.45 -29.71 -25.12
N ALA A 49 -28.14 -29.66 -24.95
CA ALA A 49 -27.20 -30.31 -25.85
C ALA A 49 -27.40 -31.83 -25.90
N MET A 50 -27.62 -32.48 -24.75
CA MET A 50 -27.95 -33.90 -24.68
C MET A 50 -29.25 -34.22 -25.42
N LYS A 51 -30.29 -33.41 -25.23
CA LYS A 51 -31.57 -33.58 -25.91
C LYS A 51 -31.41 -33.42 -27.41
N THR A 52 -30.74 -32.36 -27.86
CA THR A 52 -30.45 -32.12 -29.27
C THR A 52 -29.70 -33.30 -29.89
N ILE A 53 -28.63 -33.80 -29.25
CA ILE A 53 -27.84 -34.93 -29.76
C ILE A 53 -28.68 -36.22 -29.90
N ALA A 54 -29.61 -36.48 -28.98
CA ALA A 54 -30.52 -37.62 -29.07
C ALA A 54 -31.55 -37.48 -30.22
N GLU A 55 -31.82 -36.27 -30.68
CA GLU A 55 -32.76 -35.96 -31.76
C GLU A 55 -32.07 -35.90 -33.13
N LEU A 56 -30.77 -35.58 -33.21
CA LEU A 56 -30.01 -35.49 -34.47
C LEU A 56 -30.16 -36.72 -35.40
N PRO A 57 -30.08 -37.99 -34.92
CA PRO A 57 -30.24 -39.15 -35.79
C PRO A 57 -31.64 -39.27 -36.39
N LYS A 58 -32.68 -38.74 -35.73
CA LYS A 58 -34.06 -38.76 -36.23
C LYS A 58 -34.29 -37.76 -37.34
N ILE A 59 -33.50 -36.69 -37.37
CA ILE A 59 -33.54 -35.64 -38.41
C ILE A 59 -32.92 -36.15 -39.72
N LEU A 60 -31.93 -37.05 -39.62
CA LEU A 60 -31.37 -37.79 -40.75
C LEU A 60 -32.37 -38.87 -41.23
N LYS A 61 -33.18 -38.57 -42.24
CA LYS A 61 -34.06 -39.55 -42.92
C LYS A 61 -33.25 -40.76 -43.44
N GLU A 62 -33.86 -41.94 -43.55
CA GLU A 62 -33.23 -43.26 -43.81
C GLU A 62 -32.26 -43.35 -45.00
N LYS A 63 -32.32 -42.42 -45.97
CA LYS A 63 -31.44 -42.39 -47.16
C LYS A 63 -30.53 -41.17 -47.28
N GLY A 64 -30.47 -40.30 -46.27
CA GLY A 64 -29.63 -39.11 -46.31
C GLY A 64 -30.02 -38.09 -47.39
N GLU A 65 -31.27 -38.12 -47.86
CA GLU A 65 -31.78 -37.26 -48.95
C GLU A 65 -31.65 -35.75 -48.68
N ASN A 66 -31.51 -35.36 -47.41
CA ASN A 66 -31.30 -33.98 -46.95
C ASN A 66 -29.91 -33.75 -46.33
N ALA A 67 -28.98 -34.70 -46.46
CA ALA A 67 -27.65 -34.58 -45.87
C ALA A 67 -26.74 -33.71 -46.75
N VAL A 68 -25.86 -32.95 -46.10
CA VAL A 68 -24.81 -32.20 -46.80
C VAL A 68 -23.63 -33.12 -47.17
N PRO A 69 -22.96 -32.87 -48.31
CA PRO A 69 -21.74 -33.60 -48.67
C PRO A 69 -20.61 -33.37 -47.65
N ILE A 70 -20.12 -34.44 -47.02
CA ILE A 70 -18.98 -34.39 -46.09
C ILE A 70 -17.65 -34.59 -46.80
N LYS A 71 -17.63 -35.41 -47.87
CA LYS A 71 -16.42 -35.73 -48.64
C LYS A 71 -16.69 -35.60 -50.13
N VAL A 72 -15.80 -34.91 -50.83
CA VAL A 72 -15.89 -34.69 -52.28
C VAL A 72 -14.66 -35.28 -52.95
N TRP A 73 -14.87 -36.01 -54.04
CA TRP A 73 -13.80 -36.52 -54.90
C TRP A 73 -13.75 -35.65 -56.16
N LEU A 74 -12.57 -35.13 -56.48
CA LEU A 74 -12.36 -34.26 -57.63
C LEU A 74 -11.41 -34.96 -58.61
N THR A 75 -11.81 -35.01 -59.88
CA THR A 75 -11.01 -35.59 -60.96
C THR A 75 -10.44 -34.46 -61.83
N PRO A 76 -9.10 -34.36 -62.01
CA PRO A 76 -8.51 -33.31 -62.82
C PRO A 76 -9.00 -33.36 -64.27
N LEU A 77 -9.42 -32.22 -64.84
CA LEU A 77 -10.01 -32.15 -66.19
C LEU A 77 -9.11 -32.73 -67.30
N LYS A 78 -7.78 -32.66 -67.13
CA LYS A 78 -6.82 -33.25 -68.05
C LYS A 78 -6.96 -34.76 -68.20
N THR A 79 -7.33 -35.46 -67.12
CA THR A 79 -7.58 -36.92 -67.17
C THR A 79 -8.82 -37.27 -68.01
N LEU A 80 -9.66 -36.28 -68.30
CA LEU A 80 -10.86 -36.39 -69.14
C LEU A 80 -10.64 -35.81 -70.55
N GLY A 81 -9.41 -35.43 -70.91
CA GLY A 81 -9.07 -34.90 -72.24
C GLY A 81 -9.37 -33.41 -72.46
N TYR A 82 -9.76 -32.67 -71.41
CA TYR A 82 -10.02 -31.23 -71.50
C TYR A 82 -8.77 -30.41 -71.09
N GLY A 83 -8.49 -29.34 -71.83
CA GLY A 83 -7.49 -28.34 -71.45
C GLY A 83 -8.01 -27.42 -70.35
N GLY A 84 -7.25 -27.24 -69.27
CA GLY A 84 -7.59 -26.39 -68.13
C GLY A 84 -6.37 -26.04 -67.28
N ALA A 85 -6.53 -25.12 -66.31
CA ALA A 85 -5.46 -24.74 -65.40
C ALA A 85 -4.97 -25.96 -64.59
N GLU A 86 -3.68 -26.27 -64.68
CA GLU A 86 -3.06 -27.36 -63.92
C GLU A 86 -2.65 -26.87 -62.52
N LEU A 87 -2.83 -27.75 -61.53
CA LEU A 87 -2.08 -27.65 -60.29
C LEU A 87 -0.61 -27.96 -60.65
N VAL A 88 0.22 -26.94 -60.69
CA VAL A 88 1.62 -27.06 -61.12
C VAL A 88 2.51 -27.50 -59.96
N LYS A 89 2.20 -27.04 -58.74
CA LYS A 89 2.99 -27.32 -57.53
C LYS A 89 2.10 -27.36 -56.29
N ASP A 90 2.29 -28.38 -55.45
CA ASP A 90 1.72 -28.39 -54.10
C ASP A 90 2.49 -27.45 -53.17
N ILE A 91 1.82 -26.97 -52.12
CA ILE A 91 2.49 -26.22 -51.04
C ILE A 91 3.18 -27.24 -50.14
N SER A 92 4.45 -27.00 -49.81
CA SER A 92 5.19 -27.91 -48.93
C SER A 92 4.55 -27.99 -47.54
N VAL A 93 4.70 -29.15 -46.90
CA VAL A 93 4.23 -29.38 -45.52
C VAL A 93 4.86 -28.38 -44.55
N ASP A 94 6.12 -28.01 -44.77
CA ASP A 94 6.82 -27.04 -43.92
C ASP A 94 6.25 -25.63 -44.05
N SER A 95 5.92 -25.18 -45.26
CA SER A 95 5.22 -23.91 -45.49
C SER A 95 3.82 -23.90 -44.85
N LEU A 96 3.06 -25.00 -44.99
CA LEU A 96 1.73 -25.14 -44.35
C LEU A 96 1.83 -25.08 -42.83
N ARG A 97 2.78 -25.81 -42.24
CA ARG A 97 3.03 -25.79 -40.79
C ARG A 97 3.36 -24.37 -40.32
N LYS A 98 4.26 -23.67 -41.02
CA LYS A 98 4.64 -22.30 -40.66
C LYS A 98 3.46 -21.31 -40.77
N ILE A 99 2.57 -21.47 -41.75
CA ILE A 99 1.33 -20.68 -41.86
C ILE A 99 0.42 -20.93 -40.65
N GLU A 100 0.19 -22.21 -40.32
CA GLU A 100 -0.64 -22.63 -39.19
C GLU A 100 -0.09 -22.11 -37.87
N ASP A 101 1.20 -22.34 -37.59
CA ASP A 101 1.90 -21.88 -36.39
C ASP A 101 1.80 -20.36 -36.23
N THR A 102 1.97 -19.60 -37.32
CA THR A 102 1.88 -18.13 -37.30
C THR A 102 0.46 -17.65 -36.98
N LEU A 103 -0.55 -18.24 -37.61
CA LEU A 103 -1.95 -17.90 -37.35
C LEU A 103 -2.36 -18.25 -35.92
N GLU A 104 -1.91 -19.40 -35.42
CA GLU A 104 -2.22 -19.86 -34.08
C GLU A 104 -1.56 -18.96 -33.03
N ALA A 105 -0.28 -18.63 -33.18
CA ALA A 105 0.41 -17.69 -32.29
C ALA A 105 -0.31 -16.33 -32.20
N LEU A 106 -0.82 -15.79 -33.32
CA LEU A 106 -1.58 -14.53 -33.33
C LEU A 106 -2.93 -14.66 -32.60
N LYS A 107 -3.61 -15.80 -32.73
CA LYS A 107 -4.87 -16.05 -32.01
C LYS A 107 -4.63 -16.25 -30.52
N GLU A 108 -3.63 -17.04 -30.13
CA GLU A 108 -3.23 -17.24 -28.74
C GLU A 108 -2.92 -15.91 -28.06
N MET A 109 -2.16 -15.02 -28.71
CA MET A 109 -1.91 -13.67 -28.18
C MET A 109 -3.19 -12.83 -28.03
N LYS A 110 -4.12 -12.95 -28.97
CA LYS A 110 -5.43 -12.28 -28.86
C LYS A 110 -6.25 -12.85 -27.70
N GLU A 111 -6.24 -14.16 -27.50
CA GLU A 111 -6.94 -14.84 -26.41
C GLU A 111 -6.35 -14.46 -25.06
N ARG A 112 -5.02 -14.50 -24.92
CA ARG A 112 -4.28 -14.02 -23.75
C ARG A 112 -4.60 -12.54 -23.42
N CYS A 113 -4.73 -11.69 -24.44
CA CYS A 113 -5.17 -10.31 -24.26
C CYS A 113 -6.63 -10.23 -23.74
N ASN A 114 -7.53 -11.12 -24.19
CA ASN A 114 -8.91 -11.17 -23.72
C ASN A 114 -8.99 -11.58 -22.24
N GLU A 115 -8.18 -12.56 -21.82
CA GLU A 115 -8.08 -12.96 -20.42
C GLU A 115 -7.65 -11.77 -19.54
N SER A 116 -6.65 -11.01 -19.99
CA SER A 116 -6.22 -9.78 -19.32
C SER A 116 -7.32 -8.71 -19.26
N LEU A 117 -8.14 -8.58 -20.31
CA LEU A 117 -9.28 -7.65 -20.35
C LEU A 117 -10.39 -7.99 -19.34
N ASP A 118 -10.53 -9.27 -19.00
CA ASP A 118 -11.55 -9.75 -18.07
C ASP A 118 -11.18 -9.55 -16.59
N GLU A 119 -9.91 -9.26 -16.30
CA GLU A 119 -9.44 -8.98 -14.94
C GLU A 119 -10.20 -7.81 -14.29
N VAL A 120 -10.56 -7.99 -13.02
CA VAL A 120 -11.31 -6.97 -12.24
C VAL A 120 -10.54 -5.66 -12.15
N VAL A 121 -9.22 -5.73 -11.94
CA VAL A 121 -8.36 -4.53 -11.85
C VAL A 121 -8.42 -3.71 -13.13
N VAL A 122 -8.43 -4.36 -14.31
CA VAL A 122 -8.50 -3.67 -15.61
C VAL A 122 -9.81 -2.91 -15.79
N LYS A 123 -10.91 -3.38 -15.19
CA LYS A 123 -12.21 -2.68 -15.20
C LYS A 123 -12.17 -1.36 -14.44
N HIS A 124 -11.28 -1.22 -13.45
CA HIS A 124 -11.12 0.01 -12.66
C HIS A 124 -10.13 1.02 -13.26
N PHE A 125 -9.27 0.59 -14.20
CA PHE A 125 -8.24 1.44 -14.80
C PHE A 125 -8.44 1.58 -16.32
N PRO A 126 -9.17 2.61 -16.78
CA PRO A 126 -9.45 2.83 -18.20
C PRO A 126 -8.21 2.91 -19.08
N GLN A 127 -7.10 3.42 -18.52
CA GLN A 127 -5.79 3.52 -19.17
C GLN A 127 -5.32 2.14 -19.69
N ILE A 128 -5.38 1.12 -18.82
CA ILE A 128 -4.96 -0.26 -19.11
C ILE A 128 -5.96 -0.91 -20.06
N LYS A 129 -7.26 -0.76 -19.76
CA LYS A 129 -8.33 -1.32 -20.60
C LYS A 129 -8.21 -0.85 -22.05
N LYS A 130 -8.00 0.45 -22.26
CA LYS A 130 -7.87 1.02 -23.61
C LYS A 130 -6.61 0.52 -24.31
N TYR A 131 -5.49 0.36 -23.60
CA TYR A 131 -4.28 -0.25 -24.17
C TYR A 131 -4.53 -1.68 -24.66
N LEU A 132 -5.15 -2.52 -23.82
CA LEU A 132 -5.46 -3.91 -24.18
C LEU A 132 -6.48 -3.99 -25.33
N GLN A 133 -7.49 -3.12 -25.36
CA GLN A 133 -8.43 -3.04 -26.50
C GLN A 133 -7.73 -2.66 -27.81
N ASN A 134 -6.79 -1.72 -27.77
CA ASN A 134 -5.98 -1.38 -28.93
C ASN A 134 -5.09 -2.56 -29.36
N PHE A 135 -4.49 -3.28 -28.41
CA PHE A 135 -3.68 -4.47 -28.68
C PHE A 135 -4.52 -5.59 -29.32
N GLN A 136 -5.70 -5.88 -28.76
CA GLN A 136 -6.64 -6.87 -29.30
C GLN A 136 -7.06 -6.54 -30.74
N LYS A 137 -7.31 -5.25 -31.04
CA LYS A 137 -7.61 -4.77 -32.38
C LYS A 137 -6.42 -4.99 -33.31
N LEU A 138 -5.22 -4.63 -32.89
CA LEU A 138 -3.98 -4.85 -33.65
C LEU A 138 -3.78 -6.33 -34.00
N CYS A 139 -3.96 -7.26 -33.06
CA CYS A 139 -3.89 -8.70 -33.36
C CYS A 139 -4.92 -9.11 -34.42
N SER A 140 -6.15 -8.59 -34.32
CA SER A 140 -7.22 -8.88 -35.28
C SER A 140 -6.91 -8.35 -36.69
N ASP A 141 -6.34 -7.15 -36.76
CA ASP A 141 -5.90 -6.53 -38.02
C ASP A 141 -4.75 -7.34 -38.64
N LYS A 142 -3.77 -7.77 -37.84
CA LYS A 142 -2.65 -8.61 -38.29
C LYS A 142 -3.09 -9.99 -38.80
N ILE A 143 -4.01 -10.66 -38.10
CA ILE A 143 -4.59 -11.92 -38.57
C ILE A 143 -5.27 -11.71 -39.93
N SER A 144 -6.06 -10.64 -40.05
CA SER A 144 -6.79 -10.32 -41.28
C SER A 144 -5.86 -10.01 -42.44
N ASP A 145 -4.79 -9.23 -42.20
CA ASP A 145 -3.80 -8.87 -43.21
C ASP A 145 -2.99 -10.09 -43.66
N PHE A 146 -2.55 -10.94 -42.73
CA PHE A 146 -1.85 -12.18 -43.04
C PHE A 146 -2.71 -13.12 -43.89
N GLN A 147 -3.97 -13.34 -43.49
CA GLN A 147 -4.92 -14.14 -44.27
C GLN A 147 -5.21 -13.54 -45.66
N ARG A 148 -5.30 -12.20 -45.77
CA ARG A 148 -5.50 -11.51 -47.05
C ARG A 148 -4.31 -11.74 -47.99
N THR A 149 -3.09 -11.65 -47.47
CA THR A 149 -1.88 -11.91 -48.25
C THR A 149 -1.80 -13.37 -48.68
N LEU A 150 -2.08 -14.32 -47.79
CA LEU A 150 -2.12 -15.75 -48.13
C LEU A 150 -3.16 -16.08 -49.20
N LYS A 151 -4.35 -15.46 -49.13
CA LYS A 151 -5.41 -15.63 -50.14
C LYS A 151 -4.96 -15.22 -51.55
N ARG A 152 -3.99 -14.29 -51.66
CA ARG A 152 -3.40 -13.86 -52.94
C ARG A 152 -2.23 -14.75 -53.37
N VAL A 153 -1.35 -15.12 -52.46
CA VAL A 153 -0.09 -15.83 -52.77
C VAL A 153 -0.33 -17.33 -53.01
N LEU A 154 -1.13 -18.00 -52.17
CA LEU A 154 -1.33 -19.46 -52.25
C LEU A 154 -1.87 -19.92 -53.62
N PRO A 155 -2.88 -19.27 -54.24
CA PRO A 155 -3.32 -19.66 -55.58
C PRO A 155 -2.22 -19.45 -56.64
N SER A 156 -1.48 -18.34 -56.55
CA SER A 156 -0.42 -18.00 -57.50
C SER A 156 0.73 -19.02 -57.48
N VAL A 157 1.09 -19.54 -56.30
CA VAL A 157 2.08 -20.62 -56.15
C VAL A 157 1.55 -21.92 -56.74
N ARG A 158 0.29 -22.28 -56.45
CA ARG A 158 -0.36 -23.50 -56.97
C ARG A 158 -0.48 -23.53 -58.48
N GLU A 159 -0.71 -22.37 -59.08
CA GLU A 159 -0.75 -22.17 -60.54
C GLU A 159 0.66 -22.09 -61.17
N GLY A 160 1.73 -22.11 -60.36
CA GLY A 160 3.11 -22.01 -60.84
C GLY A 160 3.50 -20.62 -61.36
N ARG A 161 2.73 -19.58 -61.08
CA ARG A 161 3.03 -18.19 -61.51
C ARG A 161 4.16 -17.55 -60.71
N VAL A 162 4.32 -17.98 -59.46
CA VAL A 162 5.37 -17.51 -58.54
C VAL A 162 5.97 -18.70 -57.82
N ASP A 163 7.23 -18.60 -57.42
CA ASP A 163 7.88 -19.65 -56.64
C ASP A 163 7.37 -19.65 -55.19
N GLU A 164 7.47 -20.80 -54.53
CA GLU A 164 7.07 -20.97 -53.13
C GLU A 164 7.89 -20.08 -52.18
N SER A 165 9.12 -19.71 -52.56
CA SER A 165 9.92 -18.73 -51.80
C SER A 165 9.23 -17.38 -51.60
N SER A 166 8.26 -17.00 -52.43
CA SER A 166 7.44 -15.80 -52.20
C SER A 166 6.57 -15.86 -50.93
N LEU A 167 6.39 -17.05 -50.33
CA LEU A 167 5.80 -17.17 -48.99
C LEU A 167 6.75 -16.68 -47.90
N ASN A 168 8.07 -16.74 -48.10
CA ASN A 168 9.05 -16.22 -47.13
C ASN A 168 8.88 -14.72 -46.94
N ASP A 169 8.60 -13.98 -48.01
CA ASP A 169 8.32 -12.54 -47.94
C ASP A 169 7.12 -12.24 -47.04
N VAL A 170 6.10 -13.10 -47.04
CA VAL A 170 4.90 -12.94 -46.19
C VAL A 170 5.23 -13.06 -44.70
N PHE A 171 6.14 -13.98 -44.35
CA PHE A 171 6.61 -14.14 -42.96
C PHE A 171 7.57 -13.02 -42.58
N ASP A 172 8.51 -12.67 -43.47
CA ASP A 172 9.47 -11.60 -43.28
C ASP A 172 8.79 -10.25 -43.06
N ASP A 173 7.71 -9.96 -43.78
CA ASP A 173 6.91 -8.73 -43.60
C ASP A 173 6.28 -8.65 -42.21
N LEU A 174 5.90 -9.80 -41.63
CA LEU A 174 5.39 -9.88 -40.27
C LEU A 174 6.52 -9.71 -39.24
N ASP A 175 7.64 -10.41 -39.43
CA ASP A 175 8.76 -10.44 -38.49
C ASP A 175 9.57 -9.13 -38.48
N LYS A 176 9.73 -8.47 -39.63
CA LYS A 176 10.39 -7.15 -39.75
C LYS A 176 9.49 -6.02 -39.28
N SER A 177 8.19 -6.27 -39.09
CA SER A 177 7.28 -5.31 -38.49
C SER A 177 7.70 -5.07 -37.04
N PRO A 178 7.58 -3.84 -36.51
CA PRO A 178 7.74 -3.62 -35.07
C PRO A 178 6.76 -4.49 -34.25
N PHE A 179 5.66 -4.94 -34.87
CA PHE A 179 4.65 -5.84 -34.33
C PHE A 179 4.86 -7.32 -34.72
N GLY A 180 6.09 -7.78 -34.90
CA GLY A 180 6.41 -9.20 -35.06
C GLY A 180 6.00 -10.03 -33.83
N LEU A 181 5.88 -11.35 -33.99
CA LEU A 181 5.33 -12.25 -32.96
C LEU A 181 6.07 -12.12 -31.61
N GLY A 182 7.40 -12.08 -31.64
CA GLY A 182 8.22 -11.92 -30.43
C GLY A 182 7.98 -10.61 -29.70
N ASN A 183 7.81 -9.50 -30.43
CA ASN A 183 7.55 -8.19 -29.83
C ASN A 183 6.13 -8.11 -29.25
N LEU A 184 5.14 -8.67 -29.94
CA LEU A 184 3.76 -8.72 -29.44
C LEU A 184 3.66 -9.53 -28.14
N SER A 185 4.29 -10.70 -28.08
CA SER A 185 4.34 -11.53 -26.87
C SER A 185 4.99 -10.78 -25.71
N LYS A 186 6.15 -10.15 -25.95
CA LYS A 186 6.86 -9.34 -24.97
C LYS A 186 6.04 -8.16 -24.45
N CYS A 187 5.22 -7.55 -25.30
CA CYS A 187 4.31 -6.47 -24.90
C CYS A 187 3.24 -6.94 -23.92
N LEU A 188 2.68 -8.13 -24.14
CA LEU A 188 1.73 -8.73 -23.21
C LEU A 188 2.41 -9.08 -21.89
N ASP A 189 3.59 -9.69 -21.92
CA ASP A 189 4.36 -10.01 -20.69
C ASP A 189 4.54 -8.76 -19.81
N TYR A 190 4.94 -7.66 -20.42
CA TYR A 190 5.11 -6.38 -19.75
C TYR A 190 3.80 -5.82 -19.19
N ARG A 191 2.71 -5.90 -19.95
CA ARG A 191 1.42 -5.38 -19.50
C ARG A 191 0.83 -6.22 -18.38
N GLU A 192 0.94 -7.54 -18.45
CA GLU A 192 0.52 -8.46 -17.38
C GLU A 192 1.32 -8.27 -16.11
N ARG A 193 2.63 -8.03 -16.22
CA ARG A 193 3.47 -7.69 -15.05
C ARG A 193 2.97 -6.42 -14.35
N GLU A 194 2.65 -5.38 -15.12
CA GLU A 194 2.09 -4.14 -14.58
C GLU A 194 0.73 -4.37 -13.89
N ILE A 195 -0.16 -5.13 -14.52
CA ILE A 195 -1.47 -5.53 -13.97
C ILE A 195 -1.30 -6.26 -12.64
N ASN A 196 -0.38 -7.23 -12.58
CA ASN A 196 -0.11 -8.02 -11.37
C ASN A 196 0.38 -7.15 -10.20
N ILE A 197 1.24 -6.15 -10.46
CA ILE A 197 1.70 -5.22 -9.44
C ILE A 197 0.55 -4.37 -8.93
N ILE A 198 -0.21 -3.74 -9.83
CA ILE A 198 -1.35 -2.90 -9.44
C ILE A 198 -2.37 -3.72 -8.64
N ARG A 199 -2.67 -4.95 -9.08
CA ARG A 199 -3.56 -5.88 -8.39
C ARG A 199 -3.11 -6.15 -6.95
N SER A 200 -1.81 -6.35 -6.73
CA SER A 200 -1.23 -6.53 -5.39
C SER A 200 -1.53 -5.33 -4.47
N PHE A 201 -1.33 -4.10 -4.96
CA PHE A 201 -1.60 -2.89 -4.20
C PHE A 201 -3.09 -2.65 -3.95
N ILE A 202 -3.94 -2.89 -4.95
CA ILE A 202 -5.40 -2.78 -4.80
C ILE A 202 -5.92 -3.81 -3.78
N GLY A 203 -5.38 -5.03 -3.76
CA GLY A 203 -5.72 -6.02 -2.75
C GLY A 203 -5.45 -5.55 -1.31
N MET A 204 -4.38 -4.75 -1.10
CA MET A 204 -4.09 -4.14 0.21
C MET A 204 -5.03 -2.99 0.57
N MET A 205 -5.69 -2.39 -0.41
CA MET A 205 -6.55 -1.20 -0.30
C MET A 205 -8.05 -1.56 -0.40
N GLU A 206 -8.41 -2.75 0.07
CA GLU A 206 -9.80 -3.23 0.04
C GLU A 206 -10.74 -2.27 0.79
N GLY A 207 -11.88 -1.98 0.17
CA GLY A 207 -12.88 -1.03 0.68
C GLY A 207 -12.59 0.44 0.37
N ILE A 208 -11.43 0.78 -0.20
CA ILE A 208 -11.10 2.15 -0.61
C ILE A 208 -11.63 2.39 -2.04
N LYS A 209 -12.28 3.54 -2.24
CA LYS A 209 -12.88 3.89 -3.53
C LYS A 209 -11.80 4.16 -4.59
N ILE A 210 -11.85 3.43 -5.69
CA ILE A 210 -11.02 3.68 -6.88
C ILE A 210 -11.77 4.64 -7.81
N VAL A 211 -11.12 5.74 -8.21
CA VAL A 211 -11.66 6.72 -9.15
C VAL A 211 -11.03 6.56 -10.53
N GLN A 212 -11.85 6.54 -11.57
CA GLN A 212 -11.43 6.15 -12.92
C GLN A 212 -10.88 7.31 -13.75
N ASN A 213 -11.22 8.54 -13.38
CA ASN A 213 -10.91 9.75 -14.12
C ASN A 213 -10.91 10.99 -13.20
N LYS A 214 -10.45 12.11 -13.75
CA LYS A 214 -10.36 13.38 -13.02
C LYS A 214 -11.72 13.88 -12.51
N SER A 215 -12.81 13.67 -13.25
CA SER A 215 -14.15 14.12 -12.82
C SER A 215 -14.64 13.37 -11.58
N GLU A 216 -14.39 12.06 -11.50
CA GLU A 216 -14.72 11.27 -10.31
C GLU A 216 -13.86 11.63 -9.09
N LEU A 217 -12.59 11.93 -9.32
CA LEU A 217 -11.69 12.43 -8.28
C LEU A 217 -12.19 13.78 -7.75
N ASP A 218 -12.42 14.75 -8.64
CA ASP A 218 -12.92 16.08 -8.28
C ASP A 218 -14.25 15.97 -7.52
N ARG A 219 -15.18 15.12 -7.98
CA ARG A 219 -16.46 14.89 -7.28
C ARG A 219 -16.26 14.34 -5.86
N ALA A 220 -15.32 13.42 -5.67
CA ALA A 220 -15.07 12.81 -4.37
C ALA A 220 -14.37 13.77 -3.40
N VAL A 221 -13.47 14.60 -3.91
CA VAL A 221 -12.71 15.58 -3.12
C VAL A 221 -13.54 16.83 -2.79
N LEU A 222 -14.48 17.21 -3.67
CA LEU A 222 -15.39 18.35 -3.49
C LEU A 222 -16.72 17.98 -2.79
N ALA A 223 -16.87 16.73 -2.33
CA ALA A 223 -18.09 16.26 -1.70
C ALA A 223 -18.39 17.03 -0.40
N THR A 224 -19.65 17.36 -0.16
CA THR A 224 -20.08 18.08 1.05
C THR A 224 -19.71 17.30 2.31
N GLY A 225 -19.06 17.98 3.27
CA GLY A 225 -18.61 17.38 4.52
C GLY A 225 -17.20 16.80 4.47
N VAL A 226 -16.58 16.66 3.30
CA VAL A 226 -15.18 16.25 3.16
C VAL A 226 -14.27 17.48 3.31
N ASN A 227 -13.53 17.53 4.42
CA ASN A 227 -12.55 18.60 4.68
C ASN A 227 -11.16 18.19 4.19
N HIS A 228 -10.85 16.89 4.23
CA HIS A 228 -9.55 16.34 3.85
C HIS A 228 -9.72 15.12 2.94
N ALA A 229 -8.87 15.00 1.93
CA ALA A 229 -8.79 13.78 1.14
C ALA A 229 -7.35 13.34 0.92
N PHE A 230 -7.11 12.04 1.01
CA PHE A 230 -5.84 11.41 0.62
C PHE A 230 -6.12 10.48 -0.56
N CYS A 231 -5.38 10.66 -1.64
CA CYS A 231 -5.49 9.82 -2.82
C CYS A 231 -4.16 9.09 -3.05
N PHE A 232 -4.17 7.77 -2.98
CA PHE A 232 -3.05 6.97 -3.47
C PHE A 232 -3.07 7.00 -5.01
N VAL A 233 -2.00 7.48 -5.63
CA VAL A 233 -1.93 7.71 -7.06
C VAL A 233 -0.87 6.81 -7.66
N PHE A 234 -1.26 5.92 -8.57
CA PHE A 234 -0.32 5.25 -9.46
C PHE A 234 0.10 6.22 -10.57
N THR A 235 1.40 6.51 -10.64
CA THR A 235 1.94 7.55 -11.52
C THR A 235 2.52 7.00 -12.83
N GLY A 236 2.84 5.71 -12.85
CA GLY A 236 3.50 5.05 -13.98
C GLY A 236 2.58 4.65 -15.14
N LEU A 237 1.26 4.72 -14.98
CA LEU A 237 0.32 4.31 -16.03
C LEU A 237 0.29 5.31 -17.19
N LYS A 238 1.02 4.98 -18.27
CA LYS A 238 1.01 5.75 -19.53
C LYS A 238 -0.33 5.60 -20.27
N ASN A 239 -0.66 6.61 -21.08
CA ASN A 239 -1.85 6.62 -21.93
C ASN A 239 -1.74 5.54 -23.02
N ALA A 240 -2.90 5.16 -23.57
CA ALA A 240 -3.15 3.95 -24.37
C ALA A 240 -2.46 3.84 -25.74
N ASP A 241 -1.40 4.60 -26.01
CA ASP A 241 -0.71 4.52 -27.29
C ASP A 241 0.18 3.27 -27.30
N LEU A 242 -0.03 2.43 -28.32
CA LEU A 242 0.81 1.28 -28.64
C LEU A 242 2.14 1.77 -29.23
N ASN A 243 2.95 2.46 -28.41
CA ASN A 243 4.26 2.93 -28.84
C ASN A 243 5.32 1.89 -28.44
N LEU A 244 5.66 1.02 -29.38
CA LEU A 244 6.70 -0.01 -29.21
C LEU A 244 8.10 0.60 -29.05
N ASP A 245 8.38 1.76 -29.64
CA ASP A 245 9.70 2.41 -29.53
C ASP A 245 9.97 2.89 -28.09
N ALA A 246 8.91 3.20 -27.34
CA ALA A 246 9.00 3.51 -25.91
C ALA A 246 9.24 2.27 -25.03
N MET A 247 8.91 1.06 -25.52
CA MET A 247 9.05 -0.20 -24.77
C MET A 247 10.46 -0.80 -24.90
N ALA A 248 11.25 -0.34 -25.87
CA ALA A 248 12.64 -0.75 -26.07
C ALA A 248 13.68 0.25 -25.50
N SER A 249 13.26 1.47 -25.13
CA SER A 249 14.16 2.57 -24.80
C SER A 249 14.12 3.05 -23.34
N GLU A 250 13.14 2.64 -22.53
CA GLU A 250 13.04 3.00 -21.12
C GLU A 250 12.91 1.77 -20.23
N ASP A 251 13.69 1.70 -19.14
CA ASP A 251 13.50 0.71 -18.08
C ASP A 251 12.09 0.86 -17.48
N PRO A 252 11.20 -0.12 -17.67
CA PRO A 252 9.84 0.02 -17.20
C PRO A 252 9.79 0.07 -15.68
N TRP A 253 9.00 0.99 -15.11
CA TRP A 253 8.92 1.21 -13.67
C TRP A 253 8.56 -0.07 -12.87
N TYR A 254 7.89 -1.03 -13.51
CA TYR A 254 7.47 -2.32 -12.95
C TYR A 254 8.57 -3.40 -12.89
N TYR A 255 9.79 -3.10 -13.36
CA TYR A 255 10.97 -3.96 -13.23
C TYR A 255 12.06 -3.40 -12.31
N LEU A 256 11.85 -2.22 -11.73
CA LEU A 256 12.81 -1.59 -10.83
C LEU A 256 12.46 -1.92 -9.39
N ASP A 257 13.27 -2.75 -8.73
CA ASP A 257 13.06 -3.16 -7.33
C ASP A 257 12.93 -1.95 -6.39
N ASP A 258 13.78 -0.93 -6.58
CA ASP A 258 13.73 0.34 -5.83
C ASP A 258 12.38 1.05 -5.97
N THR A 259 11.76 0.99 -7.16
CA THR A 259 10.44 1.61 -7.40
C THR A 259 9.36 0.83 -6.66
N LEU A 260 9.41 -0.49 -6.69
CA LEU A 260 8.44 -1.33 -5.99
C LEU A 260 8.55 -1.15 -4.47
N ASP A 261 9.77 -1.07 -3.93
CA ASP A 261 10.00 -0.82 -2.51
C ASP A 261 9.52 0.57 -2.08
N HIS A 262 9.79 1.59 -2.89
CA HIS A 262 9.21 2.92 -2.68
C HIS A 262 7.67 2.88 -2.67
N MET A 263 7.04 2.19 -3.62
CA MET A 263 5.58 2.06 -3.66
C MET A 263 5.03 1.36 -2.40
N LYS A 264 5.72 0.32 -1.89
CA LYS A 264 5.35 -0.34 -0.62
C LYS A 264 5.43 0.62 0.56
N GLU A 265 6.49 1.45 0.64
CA GLU A 265 6.62 2.48 1.68
C GLU A 265 5.46 3.49 1.62
N VAL A 266 5.15 4.00 0.43
CA VAL A 266 4.05 4.93 0.21
C VAL A 266 2.71 4.28 0.59
N ALA A 267 2.48 3.03 0.19
CA ALA A 267 1.27 2.29 0.53
C ALA A 267 1.13 2.07 2.04
N ALA A 268 2.23 1.80 2.76
CA ALA A 268 2.22 1.67 4.21
C ALA A 268 1.79 2.98 4.89
N ILE A 269 2.32 4.14 4.45
CA ILE A 269 1.92 5.46 4.96
C ILE A 269 0.42 5.70 4.73
N PHE A 270 -0.06 5.41 3.51
CA PHE A 270 -1.46 5.58 3.14
C PHE A 270 -2.40 4.70 3.99
N LEU A 271 -2.03 3.43 4.20
CA LEU A 271 -2.83 2.48 4.97
C LEU A 271 -2.80 2.78 6.47
N ASP A 272 -1.69 3.28 7.02
CA ASP A 272 -1.63 3.76 8.40
C ASP A 272 -2.66 4.89 8.63
N LEU A 273 -2.70 5.87 7.72
CA LEU A 273 -3.70 6.94 7.75
C LEU A 273 -5.12 6.40 7.60
N TYR A 274 -5.36 5.51 6.63
CA TYR A 274 -6.68 4.93 6.41
C TYR A 274 -7.19 4.21 7.67
N ARG A 275 -6.35 3.36 8.30
CA ARG A 275 -6.74 2.64 9.53
C ARG A 275 -7.04 3.58 10.68
N ALA A 276 -6.28 4.66 10.83
CA ALA A 276 -6.49 5.65 11.89
C ALA A 276 -7.79 6.45 11.71
N TYR A 277 -8.17 6.75 10.46
CA TYR A 277 -9.26 7.69 10.16
C TYR A 277 -10.44 7.12 9.37
N LYS A 278 -10.51 5.81 9.13
CA LYS A 278 -11.57 5.17 8.32
C LYS A 278 -13.01 5.48 8.74
N ASN A 279 -13.22 5.81 10.01
CA ASN A 279 -14.55 6.11 10.56
C ASN A 279 -14.89 7.61 10.56
N SER A 280 -13.98 8.47 10.08
CA SER A 280 -14.21 9.91 10.03
C SER A 280 -15.03 10.28 8.81
N THR A 281 -16.13 11.01 9.00
CA THR A 281 -16.95 11.54 7.91
C THR A 281 -16.32 12.76 7.22
N GLN A 282 -15.28 13.34 7.82
CA GLN A 282 -14.58 14.52 7.29
C GLN A 282 -13.37 14.16 6.40
N LEU A 283 -12.97 12.90 6.39
CA LEU A 283 -11.85 12.39 5.60
C LEU A 283 -12.32 11.47 4.50
N CYS A 284 -11.70 11.58 3.33
CA CYS A 284 -11.94 10.72 2.17
C CYS A 284 -10.63 10.05 1.73
N PHE A 285 -10.67 8.74 1.50
CA PHE A 285 -9.54 7.97 0.97
C PHE A 285 -9.88 7.44 -0.42
N LEU A 286 -8.98 7.67 -1.37
CA LEU A 286 -9.18 7.37 -2.79
C LEU A 286 -7.97 6.66 -3.38
N VAL A 287 -8.20 5.93 -4.47
CA VAL A 287 -7.13 5.40 -5.32
C VAL A 287 -7.35 5.88 -6.75
N ALA A 288 -6.31 6.35 -7.41
CA ALA A 288 -6.38 6.84 -8.79
C ALA A 288 -5.14 6.44 -9.60
N ALA A 289 -5.25 6.55 -10.93
CA ALA A 289 -4.11 6.52 -11.83
C ALA A 289 -4.00 7.87 -12.55
N ILE A 290 -2.93 8.61 -12.27
CA ILE A 290 -2.69 9.95 -12.80
C ILE A 290 -1.21 10.05 -13.13
N GLN A 291 -0.88 10.34 -14.39
CA GLN A 291 0.51 10.51 -14.79
C GLN A 291 1.17 11.65 -14.01
N HIS A 292 2.41 11.40 -13.57
CA HIS A 292 3.23 12.38 -12.87
C HIS A 292 4.63 12.42 -13.47
N GLN A 293 5.17 13.62 -13.70
CA GLN A 293 6.47 13.78 -14.36
C GLN A 293 7.65 13.45 -13.43
N ASN A 294 7.51 13.70 -12.12
CA ASN A 294 8.63 13.62 -11.17
C ASN A 294 8.63 12.42 -10.22
N TYR A 295 7.58 11.58 -10.22
CA TYR A 295 7.46 10.44 -9.30
C TYR A 295 7.18 9.17 -10.10
N LYS A 296 8.04 8.16 -9.93
CA LYS A 296 7.88 6.83 -10.55
C LYS A 296 7.15 5.89 -9.59
N GLY A 297 6.25 5.06 -10.12
CA GLY A 297 5.50 4.07 -9.35
C GLY A 297 4.22 4.64 -8.72
N ALA A 298 4.32 5.22 -7.52
CA ALA A 298 3.16 5.77 -6.81
C ALA A 298 3.51 6.94 -5.89
N THR A 299 2.50 7.72 -5.53
CA THR A 299 2.58 8.83 -4.57
C THR A 299 1.24 9.02 -3.85
N ILE A 300 1.18 9.90 -2.85
CA ILE A 300 -0.07 10.27 -2.16
C ILE A 300 -0.35 11.75 -2.42
N TYR A 301 -1.51 12.04 -3.01
CA TYR A 301 -2.01 13.42 -3.11
C TYR A 301 -2.81 13.75 -1.86
N GLN A 302 -2.59 14.93 -1.30
CA GLN A 302 -3.35 15.46 -0.19
C GLN A 302 -4.19 16.64 -0.66
N TYR A 303 -5.47 16.62 -0.31
CA TYR A 303 -6.40 17.72 -0.54
C TYR A 303 -6.96 18.23 0.78
N LYS A 304 -7.24 19.53 0.82
CA LYS A 304 -7.94 20.21 1.91
C LYS A 304 -8.98 21.16 1.32
N ASP A 305 -10.22 21.06 1.79
CA ASP A 305 -11.34 21.91 1.36
C ASP A 305 -11.47 21.98 -0.18
N GLY A 306 -11.35 20.83 -0.85
CA GLY A 306 -11.42 20.74 -2.30
C GLY A 306 -10.12 21.07 -3.06
N ARG A 307 -9.08 21.57 -2.38
CA ARG A 307 -7.85 22.07 -3.02
C ARG A 307 -6.67 21.16 -2.75
N MET A 308 -5.86 20.88 -3.76
CA MET A 308 -4.63 20.11 -3.59
C MET A 308 -3.61 20.91 -2.78
N ILE A 309 -3.09 20.30 -1.72
CA ILE A 309 -2.07 20.88 -0.84
C ILE A 309 -0.68 20.37 -1.22
N THR A 310 -0.58 19.07 -1.56
CA THR A 310 0.65 18.45 -2.05
C THR A 310 0.31 17.24 -2.93
N ASP A 311 1.16 16.97 -3.91
CA ASP A 311 1.14 15.78 -4.77
C ASP A 311 2.12 14.67 -4.31
N HIS A 312 2.81 14.88 -3.18
CA HIS A 312 3.81 13.96 -2.62
C HIS A 312 3.80 13.89 -1.11
N PHE A 313 2.62 13.64 -0.55
CA PHE A 313 2.47 13.50 0.88
C PHE A 313 3.34 12.35 1.42
N SER A 314 4.18 12.65 2.42
CA SER A 314 5.12 11.69 3.01
C SER A 314 5.33 11.96 4.49
N LYS A 315 5.92 10.98 5.20
CA LYS A 315 6.33 11.15 6.60
C LYS A 315 7.49 12.18 6.66
N PRO A 316 7.44 13.18 7.55
CA PRO A 316 8.48 14.20 7.64
C PRO A 316 9.81 13.59 8.09
N LYS A 317 10.89 13.95 7.41
CA LYS A 317 12.25 13.51 7.77
C LYS A 317 12.80 14.40 8.88
N ILE A 318 12.83 13.88 10.11
CA ILE A 318 13.43 14.57 11.26
C ILE A 318 14.94 14.37 11.22
N ARG A 319 15.67 15.32 10.61
CA ARG A 319 17.15 15.31 10.57
C ARG A 319 17.75 15.78 11.88
N ASP A 320 17.27 16.92 12.38
CA ASP A 320 17.68 17.47 13.67
C ASP A 320 16.44 17.80 14.52
N PRO A 321 16.16 17.01 15.57
CA PRO A 321 15.00 17.22 16.42
C PRO A 321 14.96 18.62 17.07
N ARG A 322 16.11 19.28 17.25
CA ARG A 322 16.21 20.63 17.86
C ARG A 322 15.63 21.73 16.99
N THR A 323 15.58 21.50 15.67
CA THR A 323 15.14 22.50 14.68
C THR A 323 13.65 22.40 14.35
N ILE A 324 13.01 21.28 14.67
CA ILE A 324 11.62 21.04 14.33
C ILE A 324 10.71 21.73 15.34
N LYS A 325 9.80 22.55 14.83
CA LYS A 325 8.83 23.31 15.64
C LYS A 325 7.40 22.79 15.53
N LYS A 326 7.12 21.91 14.56
CA LYS A 326 5.78 21.39 14.33
C LYS A 326 5.57 20.08 15.10
N ARG A 327 4.51 20.03 15.90
CA ARG A 327 4.12 18.87 16.72
C ARG A 327 3.75 17.68 15.84
N SER A 328 3.00 17.94 14.76
CA SER A 328 2.60 16.98 13.73
C SER A 328 3.76 16.18 13.13
N HIS A 329 4.97 16.75 13.08
CA HIS A 329 6.14 16.03 12.57
C HIS A 329 6.54 14.87 13.47
N PHE A 330 6.40 15.02 14.79
CA PHE A 330 6.74 13.99 15.76
C PHE A 330 5.61 12.98 15.97
N LEU A 331 4.35 13.40 15.78
CA LEU A 331 3.18 12.54 15.96
C LEU A 331 3.16 11.31 15.03
N TRP A 332 3.88 11.34 13.92
CA TRP A 332 4.10 10.15 13.07
C TRP A 332 4.85 9.01 13.76
N ASN A 333 5.62 9.33 14.80
CA ASN A 333 6.32 8.35 15.64
C ASN A 333 5.60 8.17 16.99
N TYR A 334 4.34 8.61 17.12
CA TYR A 334 3.64 8.55 18.39
C TYR A 334 3.51 7.11 18.87
N CYS A 335 3.93 6.82 20.11
CA CYS A 335 3.85 5.50 20.71
C CYS A 335 2.86 5.47 21.89
N HIS A 336 2.05 4.42 21.95
CA HIS A 336 1.11 4.22 23.05
C HIS A 336 1.81 3.55 24.23
N LEU A 337 2.06 4.34 25.29
CA LEU A 337 2.68 3.87 26.52
C LEU A 337 1.66 3.54 27.59
N THR A 338 1.96 2.57 28.45
CA THR A 338 1.19 2.25 29.66
C THR A 338 2.13 2.05 30.83
N LEU A 339 1.81 2.63 31.97
CA LEU A 339 2.55 2.46 33.22
C LEU A 339 2.48 0.99 33.65
N ASP A 340 3.58 0.48 34.19
CA ASP A 340 3.71 -0.89 34.65
C ASP A 340 3.41 -1.00 36.16
N PRO A 341 2.26 -1.61 36.55
CA PRO A 341 1.91 -1.80 37.95
C PRO A 341 2.94 -2.63 38.72
N ASP A 342 3.73 -3.47 38.05
CA ASP A 342 4.71 -4.34 38.70
C ASP A 342 6.00 -3.60 39.07
N THR A 343 6.22 -2.42 38.47
CA THR A 343 7.35 -1.54 38.80
C THR A 343 6.97 -0.42 39.77
N ALA A 344 5.69 -0.02 39.79
CA ALA A 344 5.22 1.15 40.51
C ALA A 344 5.47 1.07 42.02
N ASN A 345 6.13 2.08 42.58
CA ASN A 345 6.31 2.20 44.02
C ASN A 345 4.96 2.30 44.75
N ASN A 346 4.90 1.81 45.99
CA ASN A 346 3.67 1.78 46.79
C ASN A 346 3.10 3.17 47.13
N TYR A 347 3.85 4.27 47.03
CA TYR A 347 3.27 5.61 47.17
C TYR A 347 2.55 6.11 45.89
N LEU A 348 2.64 5.37 44.78
CA LEU A 348 2.02 5.73 43.51
C LEU A 348 0.71 4.98 43.31
N THR A 349 -0.37 5.71 43.09
CA THR A 349 -1.64 5.15 42.65
C THR A 349 -1.73 5.23 41.14
N LEU A 350 -1.88 4.07 40.47
CA LEU A 350 -2.13 4.01 39.03
C LEU A 350 -3.64 4.10 38.74
N SER A 351 -4.01 4.88 37.73
CA SER A 351 -5.40 5.12 37.35
C SER A 351 -5.52 5.40 35.84
N GLU A 352 -6.75 5.58 35.35
CA GLU A 352 -7.06 5.84 33.94
C GLU A 352 -6.41 4.79 33.02
N ASP A 353 -6.71 3.51 33.26
CA ASP A 353 -6.13 2.36 32.53
C ASP A 353 -4.59 2.36 32.51
N ASN A 354 -3.99 2.67 33.66
CA ASN A 354 -2.54 2.81 33.82
C ASN A 354 -1.91 3.88 32.92
N LYS A 355 -2.67 4.93 32.56
CA LYS A 355 -2.14 6.13 31.89
C LYS A 355 -1.74 7.22 32.86
N LYS A 356 -2.22 7.16 34.11
CA LYS A 356 -1.96 8.17 35.14
C LYS A 356 -1.33 7.56 36.37
N ALA A 357 -0.28 8.18 36.89
CA ALA A 357 0.27 7.90 38.22
C ALA A 357 0.16 9.14 39.10
N THR A 358 -0.35 8.97 40.32
CA THR A 358 -0.46 10.05 41.31
C THR A 358 0.23 9.63 42.60
N CYS A 359 1.10 10.48 43.13
CA CYS A 359 1.77 10.27 44.41
C CYS A 359 0.81 10.61 45.57
N GLY A 360 0.70 9.72 46.55
CA GLY A 360 -0.29 9.87 47.62
C GLY A 360 -0.06 8.91 48.78
N LYS A 361 -1.14 8.29 49.26
CA LYS A 361 -1.08 7.33 50.36
C LYS A 361 -0.44 6.01 49.89
N TRP A 362 0.16 5.29 50.84
CA TRP A 362 0.70 3.96 50.62
C TRP A 362 -0.39 3.01 50.10
N GLN A 363 -0.08 2.32 49.00
CA GLN A 363 -0.90 1.33 48.33
C GLN A 363 -0.43 -0.08 48.68
N THR A 364 -1.35 -1.04 48.70
CA THR A 364 -1.04 -2.45 48.99
C THR A 364 -0.92 -3.23 47.68
N TYR A 365 0.17 -2.99 46.94
CA TYR A 365 0.50 -3.83 45.79
C TYR A 365 1.18 -5.14 46.21
N PRO A 366 1.01 -6.24 45.46
CA PRO A 366 1.77 -7.46 45.66
C PRO A 366 3.28 -7.20 45.59
N ASP A 367 4.05 -7.90 46.42
CA ASP A 367 5.50 -7.84 46.32
C ASP A 367 5.96 -8.37 44.96
N HIS A 368 6.94 -7.69 44.37
CA HIS A 368 7.45 -7.99 43.04
C HIS A 368 8.92 -7.56 42.93
N PRO A 369 9.80 -8.38 42.32
CA PRO A 369 11.23 -8.06 42.20
C PRO A 369 11.47 -6.75 41.44
N GLU A 370 10.66 -6.45 40.42
CA GLU A 370 10.79 -5.24 39.60
C GLU A 370 10.23 -3.97 40.28
N ARG A 371 9.56 -4.11 41.44
CA ARG A 371 8.91 -2.99 42.13
C ARG A 371 9.92 -2.08 42.82
N PHE A 372 9.87 -0.79 42.55
CA PHE A 372 10.65 0.19 43.30
C PHE A 372 10.15 0.27 44.76
N ASP A 373 11.05 0.06 45.73
CA ASP A 373 10.67 -0.02 47.15
C ASP A 373 10.80 1.31 47.91
N ARG A 374 11.81 2.13 47.57
CA ARG A 374 12.14 3.37 48.27
C ARG A 374 11.84 4.63 47.48
N HIS A 375 12.32 4.72 46.25
CA HIS A 375 12.11 5.89 45.40
C HIS A 375 10.74 5.81 44.75
N THR A 376 10.01 6.93 44.71
CA THR A 376 8.65 7.03 44.16
C THR A 376 8.68 7.03 42.63
N GLN A 377 8.99 5.86 42.07
CA GLN A 377 9.28 5.63 40.65
C GLN A 377 8.32 4.62 40.03
N VAL A 378 8.16 4.70 38.71
CA VAL A 378 7.42 3.74 37.89
C VAL A 378 8.00 3.74 36.47
N LEU A 379 8.06 2.57 35.82
CA LEU A 379 8.37 2.45 34.39
C LEU A 379 7.10 2.15 33.59
N CYS A 380 7.16 2.40 32.29
CA CYS A 380 6.20 1.87 31.32
C CYS A 380 6.52 0.42 30.97
N LYS A 381 5.51 -0.31 30.47
CA LYS A 381 5.65 -1.72 30.06
C LYS A 381 6.44 -1.90 28.78
N GLN A 382 6.33 -0.93 27.86
CA GLN A 382 6.84 -1.06 26.49
C GLN A 382 8.35 -0.79 26.44
N PRO A 383 9.18 -1.75 25.97
CA PRO A 383 10.55 -1.46 25.56
C PRO A 383 10.54 -0.66 24.25
N LEU A 384 11.33 0.41 24.19
CA LEU A 384 11.45 1.24 23.00
C LEU A 384 12.79 1.02 22.29
N THR A 385 12.69 0.63 21.02
CA THR A 385 13.78 0.60 20.04
C THR A 385 13.30 1.30 18.76
N GLY A 386 14.14 2.10 18.11
CA GLY A 386 13.73 2.92 16.95
C GLY A 386 13.31 4.36 17.31
N ARG A 387 12.40 4.94 16.52
CA ARG A 387 11.92 6.32 16.69
C ARG A 387 10.55 6.34 17.35
N HIS A 388 10.43 7.08 18.45
CA HIS A 388 9.21 7.14 19.27
C HIS A 388 8.95 8.56 19.75
N TYR A 389 7.69 8.93 19.84
CA TYR A 389 7.22 10.18 20.41
C TYR A 389 6.10 9.92 21.40
N TRP A 390 6.11 10.59 22.54
CA TRP A 390 4.98 10.57 23.47
C TRP A 390 4.89 11.90 24.20
N GLU A 391 3.73 12.15 24.81
CA GLU A 391 3.50 13.36 25.58
C GLU A 391 3.01 13.04 26.98
N VAL A 392 3.50 13.84 27.92
CA VAL A 392 3.25 13.67 29.35
C VAL A 392 2.71 14.98 29.89
N GLU A 393 1.48 14.94 30.40
CA GLU A 393 1.00 15.97 31.31
C GLU A 393 1.50 15.69 32.71
N TRP A 394 1.92 16.74 33.41
CA TRP A 394 2.41 16.60 34.77
C TRP A 394 1.90 17.71 35.69
N SER A 395 1.96 17.48 37.00
CA SER A 395 1.56 18.47 38.00
C SER A 395 2.58 19.61 38.12
N ALA A 396 2.55 20.56 37.20
CA ALA A 396 3.33 21.79 37.27
C ALA A 396 2.65 22.85 38.18
N GLY A 397 2.60 22.56 39.49
CA GLY A 397 2.04 23.44 40.54
C GLY A 397 3.02 24.51 41.08
N TYR A 398 2.52 25.35 42.00
CA TYR A 398 3.16 26.57 42.58
C TYR A 398 4.14 26.28 43.74
N MET A 399 4.18 25.04 44.24
CA MET A 399 4.99 24.53 45.35
C MET A 399 5.60 23.19 44.90
N PRO A 400 6.78 22.76 45.40
CA PRO A 400 7.78 22.06 44.60
C PRO A 400 7.19 20.85 43.86
N SER A 401 6.97 21.03 42.56
CA SER A 401 6.58 19.95 41.66
C SER A 401 7.82 19.11 41.41
N ASP A 402 7.96 18.01 42.14
CA ASP A 402 9.09 17.08 42.03
C ASP A 402 8.66 15.91 41.13
N VAL A 403 8.37 16.28 39.87
CA VAL A 403 7.94 15.35 38.83
C VAL A 403 8.97 15.31 37.74
N ARG A 404 9.25 14.09 37.29
CA ARG A 404 10.43 13.75 36.52
C ARG A 404 10.09 12.77 35.43
N ILE A 405 10.54 13.06 34.22
CA ILE A 405 10.36 12.21 33.05
C ILE A 405 11.72 11.61 32.71
N ALA A 406 11.78 10.30 32.52
CA ALA A 406 13.01 9.61 32.25
C ALA A 406 12.84 8.53 31.19
N VAL A 407 13.97 8.05 30.68
CA VAL A 407 14.07 6.74 30.04
C VAL A 407 15.21 5.99 30.72
N ALA A 408 15.07 4.68 30.90
CA ALA A 408 16.07 3.85 31.57
C ALA A 408 16.18 2.47 30.92
N TYR A 409 17.33 1.83 31.06
CA TYR A 409 17.44 0.41 30.77
C TYR A 409 16.71 -0.42 31.83
N LYS A 410 16.41 -1.67 31.50
CA LYS A 410 15.61 -2.55 32.35
C LYS A 410 16.31 -2.86 33.68
N GLU A 411 17.63 -2.87 33.63
CA GLU A 411 18.62 -3.24 34.64
C GLU A 411 18.70 -2.22 35.78
N ILE A 412 17.96 -1.10 35.70
CA ILE A 412 17.92 -0.13 36.78
C ILE A 412 17.53 -0.82 38.09
N GLY A 413 18.33 -0.59 39.13
CA GLY A 413 18.14 -1.26 40.40
C GLY A 413 16.83 -0.82 41.08
N ARG A 414 16.14 -1.78 41.69
CA ARG A 414 14.76 -1.62 42.17
C ARG A 414 14.65 -1.48 43.69
N LYS A 415 15.66 -1.99 44.41
CA LYS A 415 15.63 -2.17 45.86
C LYS A 415 16.78 -1.43 46.53
N GLY A 416 16.50 -0.70 47.59
CA GLY A 416 17.53 0.00 48.39
C GLY A 416 17.42 1.52 48.35
N ARG A 417 18.38 2.20 48.98
CA ARG A 417 18.41 3.66 49.19
C ARG A 417 19.62 4.35 48.57
N MET A 418 20.35 3.67 47.69
CA MET A 418 21.52 4.26 47.05
C MET A 418 21.06 5.25 45.98
N ASP A 419 21.70 6.42 45.91
CA ASP A 419 21.34 7.48 44.97
C ASP A 419 21.43 7.02 43.49
N ASP A 420 22.26 6.02 43.19
CA ASP A 420 22.39 5.43 41.86
C ASP A 420 21.17 4.59 41.41
N LEU A 421 20.22 4.31 42.31
CA LEU A 421 18.94 3.64 42.00
C LEU A 421 17.86 4.62 41.54
N GLU A 422 18.11 5.92 41.66
CA GLU A 422 17.20 6.96 41.20
C GLU A 422 17.39 7.25 39.70
N LEU A 423 16.27 7.41 38.99
CA LEU A 423 16.24 7.76 37.57
C LEU A 423 16.99 9.08 37.32
N GLY A 424 17.98 9.03 36.43
CA GLY A 424 18.91 10.12 36.10
C GLY A 424 20.25 9.99 36.82
N CYS A 425 20.28 9.48 38.05
CA CYS A 425 21.46 9.46 38.92
C CYS A 425 22.44 8.30 38.64
N ASN A 426 22.39 7.74 37.43
CA ASN A 426 23.23 6.62 37.00
C ASN A 426 23.53 6.68 35.49
N LYS A 427 24.33 5.72 35.02
CA LYS A 427 24.76 5.60 33.62
C LYS A 427 23.71 4.99 32.69
N ILE A 428 22.66 4.42 33.24
CA ILE A 428 21.67 3.63 32.50
C ILE A 428 20.29 4.29 32.48
N SER A 429 20.23 5.57 32.84
CA SER A 429 19.01 6.38 32.77
C SER A 429 19.31 7.84 32.42
N TRP A 430 18.36 8.47 31.75
CA TRP A 430 18.38 9.87 31.33
C TRP A 430 17.12 10.54 31.83
N TYR A 431 17.27 11.73 32.41
CA TYR A 431 16.20 12.41 33.14
C TYR A 431 16.00 13.85 32.66
N PHE A 432 14.74 14.28 32.61
CA PHE A 432 14.32 15.66 32.44
C PHE A 432 13.19 16.01 33.42
N GLY A 433 13.34 17.10 34.16
CA GLY A 433 12.32 17.55 35.11
C GLY A 433 12.68 18.84 35.81
N VAL A 434 12.03 19.11 36.94
CA VAL A 434 12.24 20.34 37.72
C VAL A 434 13.41 20.16 38.67
N ASP A 435 14.28 21.18 38.76
CA ASP A 435 15.40 21.18 39.72
C ASP A 435 14.91 21.45 41.14
N LYS A 436 15.46 20.70 42.09
CA LYS A 436 15.26 20.88 43.53
C LYS A 436 16.53 21.37 44.22
N SER A 437 17.66 21.39 43.54
CA SER A 437 18.96 21.55 44.17
C SER A 437 19.21 23.00 44.61
N GLU A 438 19.53 23.19 45.89
CA GLU A 438 20.16 24.41 46.39
C GLU A 438 21.61 24.55 45.89
N SER A 439 22.12 23.58 45.13
CA SER A 439 23.52 23.44 44.70
C SER A 439 24.03 24.55 43.77
N PHE A 440 23.13 25.33 43.15
CA PHE A 440 23.48 26.42 42.23
C PHE A 440 23.02 27.79 42.74
N VAL A 441 23.27 28.10 44.02
CA VAL A 441 23.02 29.43 44.63
C VAL A 441 23.52 30.61 43.75
N PRO A 442 24.74 30.59 43.17
CA PRO A 442 25.26 31.76 42.45
C PRO A 442 24.49 32.07 41.16
N LEU A 443 24.08 31.05 40.42
CA LEU A 443 23.32 31.22 39.18
C LEU A 443 21.85 31.57 39.48
N ARG A 444 21.26 30.93 40.50
CA ARG A 444 19.92 31.26 41.00
C ARG A 444 19.83 32.74 41.40
N ASP A 445 20.83 33.26 42.09
CA ASP A 445 20.86 34.65 42.54
C ASP A 445 21.11 35.63 41.38
N ALA A 446 21.95 35.26 40.40
CA ALA A 446 22.14 36.04 39.17
C ALA A 446 20.86 36.08 38.31
N LEU A 447 20.16 34.96 38.20
CA LEU A 447 18.88 34.85 37.49
C LEU A 447 17.77 35.57 38.23
N TYR A 448 17.73 35.50 39.57
CA TYR A 448 16.81 36.28 40.37
C TYR A 448 16.97 37.78 40.13
N LYS A 449 18.20 38.28 39.93
CA LYS A 449 18.47 39.68 39.53
C LYS A 449 17.98 40.01 38.11
N ILE A 450 18.00 39.06 37.19
CA ILE A 450 17.48 39.25 35.81
C ILE A 450 15.95 39.22 35.83
N VAL A 451 15.36 38.21 36.48
CA VAL A 451 13.91 38.06 36.64
C VAL A 451 13.34 39.25 37.40
N SER A 452 14.00 39.73 38.46
CA SER A 452 13.57 40.93 39.19
C SER A 452 13.60 42.21 38.36
N LYS A 453 14.53 42.33 37.41
CA LYS A 453 14.51 43.41 36.40
C LYS A 453 13.39 43.23 35.38
N MET A 454 13.01 41.99 35.04
CA MET A 454 11.88 41.71 34.16
C MET A 454 10.52 41.89 34.85
N LYS A 455 10.44 41.77 36.18
CA LYS A 455 9.20 42.00 36.96
C LYS A 455 8.58 43.36 36.70
N SER A 456 9.38 44.41 36.46
CA SER A 456 8.87 45.75 36.17
C SER A 456 8.11 45.83 34.85
N PHE A 457 8.39 44.91 33.91
CA PHE A 457 7.72 44.81 32.61
C PHE A 457 6.69 43.68 32.54
N MET A 458 6.89 42.61 33.32
CA MET A 458 6.01 41.44 33.41
C MET A 458 5.77 41.07 34.88
N PRO A 459 4.75 41.64 35.54
CA PRO A 459 4.53 41.47 36.98
C PRO A 459 4.27 40.02 37.41
N PHE A 460 3.99 39.12 36.46
CA PHE A 460 3.69 37.71 36.69
C PHE A 460 4.87 36.76 36.40
N VAL A 461 6.07 37.25 36.08
CA VAL A 461 7.20 36.38 35.65
C VAL A 461 7.66 35.39 36.74
N ASP A 462 7.61 35.78 38.03
CA ASP A 462 7.94 34.88 39.15
C ASP A 462 6.97 33.71 39.31
N ILE A 463 5.74 33.87 38.80
CA ILE A 463 4.65 32.88 38.92
C ILE A 463 4.87 31.72 37.93
N PHE A 464 5.67 31.93 36.88
CA PHE A 464 5.83 30.97 35.78
C PHE A 464 7.25 30.43 35.60
N TYR A 465 8.25 31.06 36.23
CA TYR A 465 9.65 30.65 36.12
C TYR A 465 9.91 29.32 36.84
N LYS A 466 10.39 28.31 36.11
CA LYS A 466 10.92 27.06 36.68
C LYS A 466 12.29 26.74 36.10
N THR A 467 13.25 26.43 36.99
CA THR A 467 14.50 25.80 36.59
C THR A 467 14.22 24.35 36.26
N LEU A 468 14.41 23.98 35.00
CA LEU A 468 14.38 22.60 34.55
C LEU A 468 15.80 22.08 34.50
N VAL A 469 15.97 20.78 34.70
CA VAL A 469 17.26 20.12 34.62
C VAL A 469 17.13 18.89 33.75
N ALA A 470 18.16 18.71 32.93
CA ALA A 470 18.46 17.47 32.27
C ALA A 470 19.63 16.82 33.02
N TYR A 471 19.45 15.60 33.50
CA TYR A 471 20.45 14.89 34.32
C TYR A 471 20.76 13.52 33.72
N HIS A 472 22.04 13.17 33.69
CA HIS A 472 22.53 11.85 33.30
C HIS A 472 23.95 11.63 33.85
N ASP A 473 24.22 10.45 34.45
CA ASP A 473 25.55 10.08 34.97
C ASP A 473 26.17 11.17 35.88
N ASN A 474 25.37 11.67 36.82
CA ASN A 474 25.77 12.75 37.75
C ASN A 474 26.15 14.09 37.10
N LYS A 475 25.84 14.27 35.81
CA LYS A 475 26.00 15.53 35.08
C LYS A 475 24.66 16.22 34.96
N VAL A 476 24.66 17.51 35.27
CA VAL A 476 23.46 18.36 35.26
C VAL A 476 23.60 19.43 34.19
N MET A 477 22.57 19.57 33.37
CA MET A 477 22.40 20.69 32.46
C MET A 477 21.14 21.46 32.84
N MET A 478 21.30 22.75 33.14
CA MET A 478 20.16 23.64 33.42
C MET A 478 19.47 24.06 32.12
N VAL A 479 18.15 23.99 32.15
CA VAL A 479 17.25 24.37 31.06
C VAL A 479 16.24 25.34 31.64
N PHE A 480 15.98 26.44 30.93
CA PHE A 480 15.07 27.47 31.42
C PHE A 480 13.76 27.42 30.65
N SER A 481 12.64 27.45 31.37
CA SER A 481 11.34 27.73 30.78
C SER A 481 10.74 28.99 31.41
N LEU A 482 10.28 29.89 30.54
CA LEU A 482 9.58 31.13 30.90
C LEU A 482 8.06 30.96 30.88
N THR A 483 7.57 29.74 30.59
CA THR A 483 6.15 29.42 30.44
C THR A 483 5.71 28.41 31.50
N ARG A 484 4.41 28.38 31.79
CA ARG A 484 3.80 27.31 32.58
C ARG A 484 3.84 26.00 31.79
N LEU A 485 4.92 25.24 31.95
CA LEU A 485 5.14 23.94 31.31
C LEU A 485 4.18 22.90 31.91
N ARG A 486 3.03 22.67 31.27
CA ARG A 486 2.00 21.71 31.71
C ARG A 486 2.12 20.36 31.05
N ARG A 487 2.64 20.34 29.81
CA ARG A 487 2.79 19.15 28.99
C ARG A 487 4.16 19.12 28.34
N VAL A 488 4.84 17.99 28.44
CA VAL A 488 6.17 17.76 27.86
C VAL A 488 6.04 16.72 26.75
N GLY A 489 6.47 17.09 25.55
CA GLY A 489 6.67 16.14 24.46
C GLY A 489 8.07 15.54 24.55
N VAL A 490 8.17 14.23 24.32
CA VAL A 490 9.43 13.50 24.37
C VAL A 490 9.61 12.75 23.05
N TYR A 491 10.72 12.99 22.37
CA TYR A 491 11.10 12.30 21.14
C TYR A 491 12.38 11.52 21.36
N LEU A 492 12.31 10.21 21.14
CA LEU A 492 13.44 9.28 21.14
C LEU A 492 13.78 8.93 19.69
N ASP A 493 15.01 9.19 19.27
CA ASP A 493 15.61 8.58 18.09
C ASP A 493 16.72 7.63 18.57
N TRP A 494 16.32 6.40 18.88
CA TRP A 494 17.23 5.40 19.45
C TRP A 494 18.41 5.08 18.51
N PRO A 495 18.22 4.87 17.19
CA PRO A 495 19.33 4.63 16.26
C PRO A 495 20.28 5.82 16.14
N ALA A 496 19.76 7.05 16.14
CA ALA A 496 20.59 8.25 16.08
C ALA A 496 21.21 8.63 17.44
N GLY A 497 20.77 7.99 18.53
CA GLY A 497 21.28 8.26 19.87
C GLY A 497 20.81 9.60 20.44
N THR A 498 19.56 10.00 20.17
CA THR A 498 19.02 11.27 20.67
C THR A 498 17.75 11.09 21.49
N LEU A 499 17.65 11.84 22.59
CA LEU A 499 16.44 11.95 23.42
C LEU A 499 16.13 13.43 23.64
N SER A 500 15.06 13.91 23.03
CA SER A 500 14.69 15.32 22.98
C SER A 500 13.40 15.61 23.74
N PHE A 501 13.36 16.75 24.43
CA PHE A 501 12.24 17.22 25.24
C PHE A 501 11.73 18.55 24.69
N TYR A 502 10.41 18.72 24.71
CA TYR A 502 9.72 19.87 24.15
C TYR A 502 8.62 20.37 25.08
N ASP A 503 8.39 21.69 25.10
CA ASP A 503 7.17 22.27 25.63
C ASP A 503 6.03 22.01 24.63
N ALA A 504 5.10 21.16 25.05
CA ALA A 504 3.87 20.80 24.33
C ALA A 504 2.62 21.38 25.01
N SER A 505 2.79 22.43 25.83
CA SER A 505 1.69 23.02 26.61
C SER A 505 0.74 23.87 25.77
N SER A 506 1.15 24.29 24.57
CA SER A 506 0.27 24.97 23.63
C SER A 506 -0.71 23.98 23.01
N ASN A 507 -1.98 24.36 22.89
CA ASN A 507 -2.96 23.60 22.11
C ASN A 507 -2.77 23.74 20.58
N SER A 508 -1.77 24.50 20.13
CA SER A 508 -1.43 24.62 18.71
C SER A 508 -0.50 23.49 18.24
N ASP A 509 -0.24 23.41 16.94
CA ASP A 509 0.75 22.50 16.33
C ASP A 509 2.21 22.92 16.62
N LYS A 510 2.46 23.81 17.59
CA LYS A 510 3.79 24.33 17.88
C LYS A 510 4.39 23.64 19.10
N LEU A 511 5.58 23.08 18.92
CA LEU A 511 6.49 22.65 19.98
C LEU A 511 7.62 23.66 20.16
N VAL A 512 8.05 23.85 21.41
CA VAL A 512 9.27 24.59 21.73
C VAL A 512 10.29 23.59 22.25
N HIS A 513 11.43 23.46 21.57
CA HIS A 513 12.53 22.62 22.03
C HIS A 513 13.04 23.10 23.39
N LEU A 514 13.21 22.16 24.33
CA LEU A 514 13.73 22.42 25.66
C LEU A 514 15.16 21.88 25.79
N TYR A 515 15.38 20.61 25.46
CA TYR A 515 16.67 19.97 25.61
C TYR A 515 16.81 18.71 24.75
N THR A 516 18.03 18.33 24.40
CA THR A 516 18.34 17.06 23.74
C THR A 516 19.58 16.42 24.36
N PHE A 517 19.45 15.18 24.82
CA PHE A 517 20.60 14.33 25.10
C PHE A 517 21.15 13.74 23.81
N GLN A 518 22.47 13.73 23.69
CA GLN A 518 23.20 12.93 22.72
C GLN A 518 23.87 11.79 23.47
N THR A 519 23.50 10.55 23.17
CA THR A 519 23.99 9.36 23.89
C THR A 519 24.01 8.15 22.95
N LYS A 520 24.69 7.07 23.32
CA LYS A 520 24.61 5.80 22.60
C LYS A 520 23.80 4.83 23.42
N PHE A 521 22.61 4.49 22.94
CA PHE A 521 21.80 3.45 23.58
C PHE A 521 22.36 2.07 23.23
N SER A 522 22.60 1.23 24.24
CA SER A 522 23.11 -0.13 24.10
C SER A 522 22.00 -1.17 24.03
N GLU A 523 20.83 -0.85 24.58
CA GLU A 523 19.68 -1.74 24.67
C GLU A 523 18.36 -0.95 24.64
N SER A 524 17.24 -1.66 24.65
CA SER A 524 15.92 -1.04 24.68
C SER A 524 15.74 -0.18 25.92
N VAL A 525 15.20 1.02 25.74
CA VAL A 525 14.91 1.93 26.85
C VAL A 525 13.43 1.87 27.22
N TYR A 526 13.14 1.99 28.51
CA TYR A 526 11.81 2.03 29.08
C TYR A 526 11.53 3.45 29.56
N PRO A 527 10.48 4.12 29.06
CA PRO A 527 10.02 5.37 29.63
C PRO A 527 9.68 5.18 31.11
N GLY A 528 10.03 6.15 31.94
CA GLY A 528 9.84 6.08 33.38
C GLY A 528 9.56 7.45 33.98
N PHE A 529 9.06 7.43 35.21
CA PHE A 529 8.66 8.62 35.93
C PHE A 529 9.08 8.54 37.38
N TYR A 530 9.55 9.67 37.91
CA TYR A 530 9.71 9.87 39.34
C TYR A 530 8.72 10.96 39.77
N ILE A 531 7.92 10.67 40.80
CA ILE A 531 6.78 11.50 41.21
C ILE A 531 6.80 11.62 42.72
N TYR A 532 7.32 12.72 43.22
CA TYR A 532 7.49 12.97 44.64
C TYR A 532 6.59 14.13 45.10
N TYR A 533 6.20 14.13 46.36
CA TYR A 533 5.15 14.95 47.00
C TYR A 533 3.68 14.51 46.76
N PRO A 534 2.84 14.55 47.81
CA PRO A 534 1.42 14.21 47.69
C PRO A 534 0.69 15.09 46.65
N SER A 535 -0.18 14.45 45.87
CA SER A 535 -0.97 15.04 44.79
C SER A 535 -0.21 15.37 43.50
N ASN A 536 1.11 15.18 43.46
CA ASN A 536 1.84 15.25 42.20
C ASN A 536 1.47 14.08 41.30
N TYR A 537 1.40 14.32 40.00
CA TYR A 537 0.99 13.32 39.03
C TYR A 537 1.71 13.45 37.71
N VAL A 538 1.69 12.34 36.96
CA VAL A 538 1.94 12.28 35.51
C VAL A 538 0.76 11.62 34.84
N PHE A 539 0.47 12.06 33.62
CA PHE A 539 -0.56 11.52 32.75
C PHE A 539 -0.02 11.37 31.34
N LEU A 540 -0.08 10.15 30.80
CA LEU A 540 0.30 9.84 29.42
C LEU A 540 -0.83 10.26 28.49
N CYS A 541 -0.63 11.36 27.77
CA CYS A 541 -1.66 11.99 26.95
C CYS A 541 -1.99 11.14 25.72
N PRO A 542 -3.27 10.84 25.40
CA PRO A 542 -3.64 9.98 24.27
C PRO A 542 -3.47 10.63 22.89
N ALA A 543 -3.13 9.81 21.89
CA ALA A 543 -2.90 10.26 20.50
C ALA A 543 -4.13 10.86 19.81
N SER A 544 -5.33 10.37 20.14
CA SER A 544 -6.59 10.76 19.51
C SER A 544 -6.91 12.25 19.63
N GLN A 545 -6.40 12.91 20.66
CA GLN A 545 -6.54 14.36 20.85
C GLN A 545 -5.54 15.20 20.03
N MET A 546 -4.61 14.57 19.32
CA MET A 546 -3.44 15.23 18.70
C MET A 546 -3.31 14.95 17.21
N MET A 547 -3.84 13.81 16.77
CA MET A 547 -3.74 13.27 15.42
C MET A 547 -4.33 14.19 14.34
N GLU A 548 -5.36 15.00 14.64
CA GLU A 548 -5.90 16.04 13.73
C GLU A 548 -4.82 17.00 13.20
N ASN A 549 -3.77 17.28 13.98
CA ASN A 549 -2.68 18.18 13.55
C ASN A 549 -1.85 17.62 12.38
N ILE A 550 -1.81 16.29 12.21
CA ILE A 550 -1.15 15.65 11.06
C ILE A 550 -1.86 16.03 9.75
N LEU A 551 -3.19 16.17 9.79
CA LEU A 551 -4.01 16.47 8.61
C LEU A 551 -3.81 17.89 8.09
N HIS A 552 -3.41 18.81 8.96
CA HIS A 552 -3.26 20.23 8.64
C HIS A 552 -1.84 20.66 8.32
N THR A 553 -0.87 19.75 8.32
CA THR A 553 0.53 20.07 8.11
C THR A 553 0.95 19.68 6.70
N PRO A 554 1.16 20.65 5.78
CA PRO A 554 1.86 20.38 4.55
C PRO A 554 3.29 19.96 4.89
N VAL A 555 3.69 18.80 4.39
CA VAL A 555 5.08 18.35 4.42
C VAL A 555 5.68 18.79 3.09
N TYR A 556 6.68 19.69 3.15
CA TYR A 556 7.42 20.21 2.00
C TYR A 556 8.75 19.48 1.85
#